data_AF-A0A0P8CEX9-F1
#
_entry.id   AF-A0A0P8CEX9-F1
#
_cell.length_a   1.000
_cell.length_b   1.000
_cell.length_c   1.000
_cell.angle_alpha   90.00
_cell.angle_beta   90.00
_cell.angle_gamma   90.00
#
_symmetry.space_group_name_H-M   'P 1'
#
loop_
_entity.id
_entity.type
_entity.pdbx_description
1 polymer ?
#
loop_
_entity_poly.entity_id
_entity_poly.type
_entity_poly.pdbx_seq_one_letter_code
_entity_poly.pdbx_strand_id
1 'polypeptide(L)' 'MPELAEYDEKLNIYEKSLNQVKKIVLDIFRGEEIQIILFGSRARGDFNRFSDIDIGILPKNECNKKKITILKEKL' A
#
# COMPACT_ATOMS: atom_id res chain seq x y z
N MET A 1 10.90 27.57 13.32
CA MET A 1 11.21 26.58 12.28
C MET A 1 10.06 25.59 12.17
N PRO A 2 8.98 25.93 11.41
CA PRO A 2 7.77 25.11 11.29
C PRO A 2 7.92 23.91 10.34
N GLU A 3 8.88 23.99 9.42
CA GLU A 3 9.06 23.07 8.29
C GLU A 3 9.43 21.64 8.71
N LEU A 4 10.19 21.48 9.80
CA LEU A 4 10.59 20.17 10.31
C LEU A 4 9.42 19.40 10.94
N ALA A 5 8.56 20.08 11.70
CA ALA A 5 7.39 19.45 12.32
C ALA A 5 6.34 19.04 11.27
N GLU A 6 6.15 19.88 10.24
CA GLU A 6 5.25 19.57 9.12
C GLU A 6 5.78 18.40 8.25
N TYR A 7 7.10 18.29 8.08
CA TYR A 7 7.73 17.18 7.36
C TYR A 7 7.57 15.85 8.12
N ASP A 8 7.77 15.87 9.43
CA ASP A 8 7.64 14.70 10.30
C ASP A 8 6.18 14.21 10.38
N GLU A 9 5.23 15.14 10.42
CA GLU A 9 3.79 14.83 10.35
C GLU A 9 3.40 14.22 8.99
N LYS A 10 3.97 14.72 7.88
CA LYS A 10 3.75 14.16 6.54
C LYS A 10 4.30 12.74 6.40
N LEU A 11 5.50 12.47 6.92
CA LEU A 11 6.07 11.12 6.98
C LEU A 11 5.16 10.19 7.77
N ASN A 12 4.64 10.65 8.90
CA ASN A 12 3.73 9.89 9.75
C ASN A 12 2.41 9.53 9.05
N ILE A 13 1.79 10.48 8.33
CA ILE A 13 0.56 10.20 7.55
C ILE A 13 0.87 9.21 6.42
N TYR A 14 1.98 9.40 5.70
CA TYR A 14 2.41 8.50 4.63
C TYR A 14 2.58 7.06 5.12
N GLU A 15 3.35 6.87 6.19
CA GLU A 15 3.61 5.56 6.78
C GLU A 15 2.32 4.92 7.28
N LYS A 16 1.41 5.71 7.87
CA LYS A 16 0.09 5.23 8.28
C LYS A 16 -0.73 4.73 7.10
N SER A 17 -0.82 5.48 6.01
CA SER A 17 -1.55 5.07 4.81
C SER A 17 -0.96 3.80 4.19
N LEU A 18 0.37 3.72 4.08
CA LEU A 18 1.04 2.55 3.53
C LEU A 18 0.83 1.31 4.41
N ASN A 19 0.90 1.46 5.73
CA ASN A 19 0.61 0.40 6.68
C ASN A 19 -0.85 -0.05 6.64
N GLN A 20 -1.80 0.86 6.43
CA GLN A 20 -3.21 0.52 6.25
C GLN A 20 -3.43 -0.33 5.00
N VAL A 21 -2.89 0.09 3.85
CA VAL A 21 -2.95 -0.69 2.60
C VAL A 21 -2.33 -2.07 2.80
N LYS A 22 -1.13 -2.14 3.39
CA LYS A 22 -0.44 -3.40 3.70
C LYS A 22 -1.30 -4.32 4.57
N LYS A 23 -1.93 -3.78 5.62
CA LYS A 23 -2.79 -4.56 6.52
C LYS A 23 -4.02 -5.12 5.79
N ILE A 24 -4.70 -4.30 5.00
CA ILE A 24 -5.88 -4.72 4.22
C ILE A 24 -5.52 -5.86 3.26
N VAL A 25 -4.42 -5.72 2.52
CA VAL A 25 -3.96 -6.74 1.58
C VAL A 25 -3.62 -8.04 2.33
N LEU A 26 -2.82 -7.98 3.40
CA LEU A 26 -2.44 -9.17 4.16
C LEU A 26 -3.64 -9.87 4.81
N ASP A 27 -4.65 -9.12 5.26
CA ASP A 27 -5.86 -9.69 5.84
C ASP A 27 -6.71 -10.42 4.79
N ILE A 28 -6.88 -9.86 3.58
CA ILE A 28 -7.63 -10.49 2.49
C ILE A 28 -6.92 -11.74 1.98
N PHE A 29 -5.60 -11.68 1.83
CA PHE A 29 -4.78 -12.77 1.31
C PHE A 29 -4.24 -13.70 2.41
N ARG A 30 -4.78 -13.62 3.63
CA ARG A 30 -4.38 -14.48 4.75
C ARG A 30 -4.45 -15.96 4.35
N GLY A 31 -3.37 -16.69 4.67
CA GLY A 31 -3.22 -18.10 4.33
C GLY A 31 -2.72 -18.37 2.91
N GLU A 32 -2.47 -17.35 2.10
CA GLU A 32 -1.83 -17.48 0.79
C GLU A 32 -0.39 -16.98 0.84
N GLU A 33 0.48 -17.67 0.12
CA GLU A 33 1.86 -17.21 -0.09
C GLU A 33 1.85 -16.18 -1.24
N ILE A 34 1.91 -14.91 -0.86
CA ILE A 34 1.92 -13.77 -1.79
C ILE A 34 3.14 -12.87 -1.54
N GLN A 35 3.61 -12.24 -2.60
CA GLN A 35 4.54 -11.11 -2.54
C GLN A 35 3.79 -9.82 -2.84
N ILE A 36 3.95 -8.82 -1.97
CA ILE A 36 3.40 -7.47 -2.15
C ILE A 36 4.55 -6.57 -2.59
N ILE A 37 4.36 -5.87 -3.71
CA ILE A 37 5.38 -4.99 -4.30
C ILE A 37 4.83 -3.57 -4.32
N LEU A 38 5.52 -2.63 -3.69
CA LEU A 38 5.25 -1.20 -3.89
C LEU A 38 5.96 -0.75 -5.16
N PHE A 39 5.24 -0.12 -6.08
CA PHE A 39 5.82 0.48 -7.28
C PHE A 39 5.30 1.90 -7.48
N GLY A 40 5.56 2.49 -8.65
CA GLY A 40 5.08 3.83 -8.96
C GLY A 40 5.85 4.93 -8.22
N SER A 41 5.25 6.11 -8.13
CA SER A 41 5.94 7.32 -7.63
C SER A 41 6.38 7.18 -6.17
N ARG A 42 5.57 6.51 -5.36
CA ARG A 42 5.87 6.27 -3.94
C ARG A 42 7.03 5.32 -3.71
N ALA A 43 7.29 4.39 -4.62
CA ALA A 43 8.48 3.54 -4.55
C ALA A 43 9.76 4.26 -4.97
N ARG A 44 9.65 5.22 -5.93
CA ARG A 44 10.78 6.00 -6.43
C ARG A 44 11.15 7.17 -5.53
N GLY A 45 10.25 7.60 -4.65
CA GLY A 45 10.45 8.76 -3.77
C GLY A 45 10.15 10.10 -4.44
N ASP A 46 9.61 10.11 -5.66
CA ASP A 46 9.21 11.31 -6.41
C ASP A 46 7.71 11.65 -6.24
N PHE A 47 7.10 11.17 -5.16
CA PHE A 47 5.68 11.35 -4.87
C PHE A 47 5.37 12.69 -4.18
N ASN A 48 4.14 13.16 -4.34
CA ASN A 48 3.59 14.26 -3.56
C ASN A 48 2.37 13.79 -2.75
N ARG A 49 1.77 14.69 -1.96
CA ARG A 49 0.64 14.34 -1.07
C ARG A 49 -0.61 13.82 -1.80
N PHE A 50 -0.74 14.08 -3.09
CA PHE A 50 -1.84 13.65 -3.94
C PHE A 50 -1.51 12.41 -4.78
N SER A 51 -0.29 11.88 -4.69
CA SER A 51 0.10 10.69 -5.44
C SER A 51 -0.62 9.45 -4.94
N ASP A 52 -1.04 8.58 -5.85
CA ASP A 52 -1.65 7.29 -5.52
C ASP A 52 -0.64 6.32 -4.86
N ILE A 53 -1.17 5.24 -4.27
CA ILE A 53 -0.37 4.11 -3.77
C ILE A 53 -0.52 2.95 -4.74
N ASP A 54 0.51 2.73 -5.56
CA ASP A 54 0.53 1.64 -6.53
C ASP A 54 1.12 0.36 -5.91
N ILE A 55 0.31 -0.69 -5.80
CA ILE A 55 0.73 -1.99 -5.29
C ILE A 55 0.51 -3.13 -6.29
N GLY A 56 1.49 -4.02 -6.36
CA GLY A 56 1.42 -5.28 -7.10
C GLY A 56 1.27 -6.43 -6.13
N ILE A 57 0.42 -7.40 -6.47
CA ILE A 57 0.23 -8.64 -5.70
C ILE A 57 0.62 -9.79 -6.60
N LEU A 58 1.70 -10.48 -6.24
CA LEU A 58 2.21 -11.63 -6.96
C LEU A 58 2.01 -12.88 -6.10
N PRO A 59 1.00 -13.71 -6.38
CA PRO A 59 0.83 -14.98 -5.69
C PRO A 59 1.87 -16.00 -6.19
N LYS A 60 2.29 -16.91 -5.31
CA LYS A 60 3.15 -18.04 -5.71
C LYS A 60 2.43 -19.05 -6.59
N ASN A 61 1.12 -19.20 -6.37
CA ASN A 61 0.22 -20.07 -7.13
C ASN A 61 -0.89 -19.23 -7.79
N GLU A 62 -1.96 -19.84 -8.28
CA GLU A 62 -3.08 -19.08 -8.86
C GLU A 62 -3.73 -18.10 -7.86
N CYS A 63 -4.00 -16.89 -8.32
CA CYS A 63 -4.75 -15.90 -7.53
C CYS A 63 -6.24 -16.21 -7.54
N ASN A 64 -6.86 -16.28 -6.37
CA ASN A 64 -8.32 -16.32 -6.30
C ASN A 64 -8.93 -14.96 -6.73
N LYS A 65 -9.60 -14.93 -7.90
CA LYS A 65 -10.23 -13.71 -8.44
C LYS A 65 -11.23 -13.06 -7.47
N LYS A 66 -11.89 -13.83 -6.59
CA LYS A 66 -12.82 -13.27 -5.59
C LYS A 66 -12.10 -12.37 -4.58
N LYS A 67 -10.86 -12.70 -4.21
CA LYS A 67 -10.06 -11.87 -3.30
C LYS A 67 -9.66 -10.54 -3.93
N ILE A 68 -9.38 -10.54 -5.23
CA ILE A 68 -9.14 -9.29 -5.98
C ILE A 68 -10.40 -8.41 -5.99
N THR A 69 -11.59 -9.00 -6.13
CA THR A 69 -12.85 -8.24 -6.00
C THR A 69 -13.01 -7.64 -4.61
N ILE A 70 -12.80 -8.44 -3.55
CA ILE A 70 -12.90 -7.95 -2.16
C ILE A 70 -11.88 -6.84 -1.88
N LEU A 71 -10.67 -6.94 -2.44
CA LEU A 71 -9.65 -5.90 -2.32
C LEU A 71 -10.12 -4.57 -2.92
N LYS A 72 -10.75 -4.60 -4.10
CA LYS A 72 -11.30 -3.41 -4.74
C LYS A 72 -12.46 -2.77 -3.97
N GLU A 73 -13.17 -3.54 -3.14
CA GLU A 73 -14.24 -3.00 -2.29
C GLU A 73 -13.72 -2.41 -0.98
N LYS A 74 -12.50 -2.76 -0.55
CA LYS A 74 -11.92 -2.35 0.73
C LYS A 74 -10.89 -1.22 0.63
N LEU A 75 -10.44 -0.88 -0.58
CA LEU A 75 -9.58 0.26 -0.88
C LEU A 75 -10.42 1.39 -1.50
#